data_AF-A0A935YYG3-F1
#
_entry.id   AF-A0A935YYG3-F1
#
_cell.length_a   1.000
_cell.length_b   1.000
_cell.length_c   1.000
_cell.angle_alpha   90.00
_cell.angle_beta   90.00
_cell.angle_gamma   90.00
#
_symmetry.space_group_name_H-M   'P 1'
#
loop_
_entity.id
_entity.type
_entity.pdbx_description
1 polymer ?
#
loop_
_entity_poly.entity_id
_entity_poly.type
_entity_poly.pdbx_seq_one_letter_code
_entity_poly.pdbx_strand_id
1 'polypeptide(L)'
;MSDPCTRWARLVDEEALGETLTRADRVFVRAHAAECPACCAEAEVWSALETMVDGAPEPPLSLPPPAPLPRLEPAPPPPPSPAHETARRARRVGLRAALGMGLALSVAAAIVLSLRGHGGEPQPRASTTSSTASSPLPTATEAREHDVSLALTNGGVVEIDGREGRPGTKLTRGSVLFARGGGACLVVEPAVRTCVEKGTMLRVSDLGPHRRLELLRGRIVAELDPQPSGTSFGITTREGTSVAVGTAFAVEVPGGDAPVATRVLHGVVLVTSGTGSTQRVGAHEATTMGAEAPRPTPRDDEARDLSLAAPFPSLHENGHAEPVVLVAEEPGATATVDGRPVGPTPVALLLPPGDHTVAVKSASSGPPREARVHVDPEARATAPLRTIAPLAAVRAAPEVVPEPTSAKVASIVPAPAPSATSASAPEPTSPEGPAAPELLARARERRAHGDAAGAAATYQELARRFPGSPEAHAAEVPYGELELGALGHAGQALAAFDRYLVRGGPLAEEASFGRIRALRALGRHDDARAAVSAFLATYPDSALAPSLRPKASATP
;
A
#
# COMPACT_ATOMS: atom_id res chain seq x y z
N MET A 1 -36.49 7.83 -33.17
CA MET A 1 -35.25 8.50 -33.64
C MET A 1 -34.59 9.07 -32.41
N SER A 2 -33.33 8.73 -32.13
CA SER A 2 -32.65 9.25 -30.94
C SER A 2 -32.46 10.75 -31.04
N ASP A 3 -32.64 11.46 -29.93
CA ASP A 3 -32.37 12.89 -29.83
C ASP A 3 -30.90 13.20 -30.21
N PRO A 4 -30.63 14.24 -31.03
CA PRO A 4 -29.28 14.62 -31.43
C PRO A 4 -28.32 14.86 -30.25
N CYS A 5 -28.79 15.48 -29.15
CA CYS A 5 -27.95 15.76 -27.99
C CYS A 5 -27.57 14.46 -27.26
N THR A 6 -28.52 13.54 -27.11
CA THR A 6 -28.30 12.19 -26.57
C THR A 6 -27.32 11.38 -27.43
N ARG A 7 -27.38 11.50 -28.76
CA ARG A 7 -26.38 10.89 -29.65
C ARG A 7 -25.01 11.52 -29.48
N TRP A 8 -24.96 12.84 -29.30
CA TRP A 8 -23.73 13.61 -29.12
C TRP A 8 -23.01 13.23 -27.82
N ALA A 9 -23.71 13.26 -26.68
CA ALA A 9 -23.15 12.89 -25.38
C ALA A 9 -22.52 11.50 -25.40
N ARG A 10 -23.25 10.48 -25.91
CA ARG A 10 -22.73 9.11 -26.06
C ARG A 10 -21.44 9.05 -26.91
N LEU A 11 -21.34 9.85 -27.98
CA LEU A 11 -20.13 9.87 -28.82
C LEU A 11 -18.95 10.53 -28.12
N VAL A 12 -19.19 11.57 -27.32
CA VAL A 12 -18.15 12.21 -26.50
C VAL A 12 -17.70 11.27 -25.37
N ASP A 13 -18.63 10.57 -24.71
CA ASP A 13 -18.32 9.53 -23.71
C ASP A 13 -17.46 8.40 -24.32
N GLU A 14 -17.81 7.93 -25.53
CA GLU A 14 -17.05 6.91 -26.27
C GLU A 14 -15.62 7.40 -26.60
N GLU A 15 -15.45 8.65 -27.07
CA GLU A 15 -14.12 9.24 -27.34
C GLU A 15 -13.30 9.43 -26.05
N ALA A 16 -13.93 9.87 -24.95
CA ALA A 16 -13.29 10.06 -23.64
C ALA A 16 -12.88 8.74 -22.96
N LEU A 17 -13.55 7.63 -23.28
CA LEU A 17 -13.16 6.28 -22.88
C LEU A 17 -12.05 5.67 -23.78
N GLY A 18 -11.57 6.43 -24.77
CA GLY A 18 -10.50 6.02 -25.69
C GLY A 18 -10.99 5.24 -26.91
N GLU A 19 -12.30 5.19 -27.18
CA GLU A 19 -12.83 4.53 -28.38
C GLU A 19 -12.65 5.40 -29.62
N THR A 20 -12.28 4.79 -30.75
CA THR A 20 -11.92 5.53 -31.96
C THR A 20 -13.16 5.89 -32.79
N LEU A 21 -13.68 7.11 -32.63
CA LEU A 21 -14.85 7.57 -33.38
C LEU A 21 -14.65 7.55 -34.90
N THR A 22 -15.71 7.19 -35.63
CA THR A 22 -15.71 7.21 -37.10
C THR A 22 -15.55 8.64 -37.64
N ARG A 23 -15.12 8.78 -38.90
CA ARG A 23 -15.02 10.10 -39.54
C ARG A 23 -16.38 10.81 -39.65
N ALA A 24 -17.47 10.07 -39.83
CA ALA A 24 -18.81 10.64 -39.88
C ALA A 24 -19.28 11.12 -38.50
N ASP A 25 -18.99 10.34 -37.45
CA ASP A 25 -19.37 10.69 -36.08
C ASP A 25 -18.55 11.87 -35.54
N ARG A 26 -17.24 11.96 -35.82
CA ARG A 26 -16.44 13.16 -35.46
C ARG A 26 -16.91 14.44 -36.17
N VAL A 27 -17.39 14.33 -37.41
CA VAL A 27 -18.01 15.47 -38.12
C VAL A 27 -19.34 15.84 -37.46
N PHE A 28 -20.16 14.86 -37.08
CA PHE A 28 -21.41 15.09 -36.35
C PHE A 28 -21.18 15.73 -34.98
N VAL A 29 -20.23 15.24 -34.17
CA VAL A 29 -19.89 15.77 -32.85
C VAL A 29 -19.51 17.25 -32.93
N ARG A 30 -18.63 17.62 -33.88
CA ARG A 30 -18.19 19.01 -34.07
C ARG A 30 -19.30 19.93 -34.60
N ALA A 31 -20.07 19.46 -35.59
CA ALA A 31 -21.16 20.25 -36.17
C ALA A 31 -22.28 20.50 -35.14
N HIS A 32 -22.68 19.46 -34.40
CA HIS A 32 -23.76 19.57 -33.44
C HIS A 32 -23.39 20.38 -32.19
N ALA A 33 -22.13 20.31 -31.72
CA ALA A 33 -21.63 21.18 -30.66
C ALA A 33 -21.70 22.67 -31.06
N ALA A 34 -21.43 23.01 -32.33
CA ALA A 34 -21.52 24.38 -32.82
C ALA A 34 -22.97 24.91 -32.98
N GLU A 35 -23.97 24.03 -33.03
CA GLU A 35 -25.39 24.37 -33.25
C GLU A 35 -26.23 24.30 -31.96
N CYS A 36 -25.83 23.46 -30.98
CA CYS A 36 -26.55 23.28 -29.72
C CYS A 36 -25.86 24.01 -28.55
N PRO A 37 -26.47 25.04 -27.93
CA PRO A 37 -25.82 25.81 -26.87
C PRO A 37 -25.37 25.00 -25.65
N ALA A 38 -26.13 23.95 -25.28
CA ALA A 38 -25.78 23.08 -24.14
C ALA A 38 -24.55 22.22 -24.45
N CYS A 39 -24.54 21.54 -25.61
CA CYS A 39 -23.41 20.75 -26.06
C CYS A 39 -22.17 21.62 -26.38
N CYS A 40 -22.35 22.88 -26.79
CA CYS A 40 -21.26 23.84 -26.96
C CYS A 40 -20.55 24.11 -25.63
N ALA A 41 -21.30 24.48 -24.59
CA ALA A 41 -20.75 24.76 -23.26
C ALA A 41 -20.08 23.52 -22.65
N GLU A 42 -20.64 22.33 -22.88
CA GLU A 42 -20.05 21.07 -22.46
C GLU A 42 -18.74 20.76 -23.22
N ALA A 43 -18.71 20.96 -24.55
CA ALA A 43 -17.50 20.81 -25.37
C ALA A 43 -16.38 21.78 -24.97
N GLU A 44 -16.71 23.02 -24.61
CA GLU A 44 -15.76 24.01 -24.10
C GLU A 44 -15.14 23.57 -22.76
N VAL A 45 -15.93 22.97 -21.86
CA VAL A 45 -15.42 22.41 -20.59
C VAL A 45 -14.51 21.22 -20.84
N TRP A 46 -14.87 20.30 -21.73
CA TRP A 46 -14.02 19.15 -22.08
C TRP A 46 -12.70 19.58 -22.74
N SER A 47 -12.74 20.53 -23.68
CA SER A 47 -11.53 21.06 -24.31
C SER A 47 -10.64 21.82 -23.31
N ALA A 48 -11.23 22.56 -22.37
CA ALA A 48 -10.48 23.20 -21.29
C ALA A 48 -9.79 22.15 -20.39
N LEU A 49 -10.48 21.05 -20.05
CA LEU A 49 -9.91 19.94 -19.29
C LEU A 49 -8.77 19.24 -20.04
N GLU A 50 -8.91 18.95 -21.34
CA GLU A 50 -7.82 18.40 -22.16
C GLU A 50 -6.58 19.31 -22.12
N THR A 51 -6.74 20.64 -22.29
CA THR A 51 -5.60 21.58 -22.18
C THR A 51 -4.99 21.69 -20.78
N MET A 52 -5.70 21.27 -19.73
CA MET A 52 -5.17 21.17 -18.37
C MET A 52 -4.45 19.83 -18.11
N VAL A 53 -4.83 18.76 -18.79
CA VAL A 53 -4.26 17.41 -18.64
C VAL A 53 -3.01 17.23 -19.50
N ASP A 54 -3.02 17.68 -20.76
CA ASP A 54 -1.87 17.63 -21.66
C ASP A 54 -0.83 18.74 -21.39
N GLY A 55 -1.21 19.73 -20.57
CA GLY A 55 -0.47 20.96 -20.37
C GLY A 55 -0.65 21.95 -21.53
N ALA A 56 -0.61 23.25 -21.22
CA ALA A 56 -0.71 24.27 -22.26
C ALA A 56 0.44 24.10 -23.26
N PRO A 57 0.19 24.08 -24.59
CA PRO A 57 1.25 24.21 -25.55
C PRO A 57 1.94 25.56 -25.29
N GLU A 58 3.27 25.57 -25.18
CA GLU A 58 4.00 26.84 -25.18
C GLU A 58 3.58 27.64 -26.42
N PRO A 59 3.31 28.95 -26.29
CA PRO A 59 3.15 29.78 -27.48
C PRO A 59 4.41 29.58 -28.33
N PRO A 60 4.29 29.27 -29.64
CA PRO A 60 5.45 28.93 -30.44
C PRO A 60 6.45 30.07 -30.32
N LEU A 61 7.66 29.75 -29.82
CA LEU A 61 8.78 30.66 -29.86
C LEU A 61 8.85 31.18 -31.28
N SER A 62 8.54 32.47 -31.43
CA SER A 62 8.67 33.17 -32.69
C SER A 62 10.16 33.34 -32.90
N LEU A 63 10.80 32.27 -33.38
CA LEU A 63 12.15 32.29 -33.88
C LEU A 63 12.18 33.44 -34.89
N PRO A 64 13.02 34.46 -34.68
CA PRO A 64 13.18 35.49 -35.69
C PRO A 64 13.55 34.79 -37.01
N PRO A 65 13.05 35.29 -38.16
CA PRO A 65 13.30 34.65 -39.44
C PRO A 65 14.80 34.38 -39.58
N PRO A 66 15.20 33.15 -39.99
CA PRO A 66 16.61 32.77 -39.96
C PRO A 66 17.40 33.79 -40.76
N ALA A 67 18.42 34.38 -40.12
CA ALA A 67 19.41 35.15 -40.83
C ALA A 67 19.92 34.29 -42.01
N PRO A 68 19.98 34.85 -43.24
CA PRO A 68 20.28 34.05 -44.42
C PRO A 68 21.58 33.30 -44.20
N LEU A 69 21.51 31.96 -44.20
CA LEU A 69 22.67 31.12 -43.99
C LEU A 69 23.75 31.53 -44.99
N PRO A 70 24.99 31.80 -44.55
CA PRO A 70 26.08 32.00 -45.48
C PRO A 70 26.17 30.75 -46.35
N ARG A 71 26.31 30.95 -47.67
CA ARG A 71 26.46 29.83 -48.61
C ARG A 71 27.66 29.00 -48.16
N LEU A 72 27.40 27.79 -47.68
CA LEU A 72 28.43 26.77 -47.55
C LEU A 72 28.87 26.42 -48.97
N GLU A 73 30.05 26.91 -49.33
CA GLU A 73 30.75 26.45 -50.52
C GLU A 73 30.96 24.93 -50.43
N PRO A 74 30.87 24.19 -51.56
CA PRO A 74 31.07 22.76 -51.54
C PRO A 74 32.47 22.43 -51.01
N ALA A 75 32.53 21.56 -50.00
CA ALA A 75 33.79 21.13 -49.41
C ALA A 75 34.71 20.50 -50.48
N PRO A 76 36.02 20.78 -50.46
CA PRO A 76 36.96 20.18 -51.39
C PRO A 76 37.01 18.65 -51.21
N PRO A 77 37.26 17.87 -52.29
CA PRO A 77 37.27 16.42 -52.21
C PRO A 77 38.38 15.90 -51.29
N PRO A 78 38.18 14.75 -50.61
CA PRO A 78 39.17 14.19 -49.71
C PRO A 78 40.45 13.76 -50.45
N PRO A 79 41.63 13.84 -49.81
CA PRO A 79 42.88 13.41 -50.41
C PRO A 79 42.92 11.89 -50.62
N PRO A 80 43.58 11.39 -51.68
CA PRO A 80 43.66 9.96 -51.96
C PRO A 80 44.49 9.22 -50.90
N SER A 81 44.00 8.07 -50.44
CA SER A 81 44.69 7.24 -49.45
C SER A 81 45.91 6.52 -50.05
N PRO A 82 47.05 6.44 -49.33
CA PRO A 82 48.30 5.91 -49.88
C PRO A 82 48.45 4.40 -49.66
N ALA A 83 47.89 3.58 -50.56
CA ALA A 83 48.27 2.16 -50.65
C ALA A 83 47.93 1.55 -52.02
N HIS A 84 48.78 1.81 -53.04
CA HIS A 84 49.17 0.88 -54.11
C HIS A 84 49.98 1.63 -55.19
N GLU A 85 51.30 1.78 -55.00
CA GLU A 85 52.32 1.71 -56.08
C GLU A 85 53.75 2.00 -55.57
N THR A 86 54.41 0.97 -55.02
CA THR A 86 55.89 0.85 -55.12
C THR A 86 56.30 -0.59 -55.41
N ALA A 87 55.65 -1.20 -56.41
CA ALA A 87 56.18 -2.40 -57.04
C ALA A 87 57.42 -2.06 -57.88
N ARG A 88 58.59 -1.83 -57.24
CA ARG A 88 59.96 -1.92 -57.81
C ARG A 88 61.08 -1.53 -56.81
N ARG A 89 61.46 -2.46 -55.93
CA ARG A 89 62.86 -2.77 -55.52
C ARG A 89 62.80 -3.86 -54.44
N ALA A 90 62.86 -5.13 -54.81
CA ALA A 90 64.08 -5.89 -55.11
C ALA A 90 64.78 -6.41 -53.84
N ARG A 91 64.96 -7.75 -53.80
CA ARG A 91 65.82 -8.54 -52.90
C ARG A 91 65.31 -8.68 -51.44
N ARG A 92 65.51 -9.80 -50.74
CA ARG A 92 65.87 -11.22 -51.07
C ARG A 92 65.85 -12.00 -49.73
N VAL A 93 65.47 -13.29 -49.71
CA VAL A 93 65.66 -14.25 -48.58
C VAL A 93 64.82 -13.93 -47.32
N GLY A 94 64.27 -14.86 -46.54
CA GLY A 94 64.09 -16.33 -46.62
C GLY A 94 63.14 -16.74 -45.45
N LEU A 95 62.16 -17.64 -45.61
CA LEU A 95 62.23 -19.10 -45.76
C LEU A 95 62.09 -19.87 -44.41
N ARG A 96 60.86 -20.37 -44.11
CA ARG A 96 60.51 -21.49 -43.18
C ARG A 96 60.81 -21.23 -41.67
N ALA A 97 60.23 -21.89 -40.66
CA ALA A 97 59.24 -22.98 -40.50
C ALA A 97 58.33 -22.65 -39.25
N ALA A 98 57.45 -23.47 -38.65
CA ALA A 98 57.08 -24.89 -38.80
C ALA A 98 55.61 -25.18 -38.33
N LEU A 99 55.36 -26.40 -37.84
CA LEU A 99 54.18 -26.99 -37.19
C LEU A 99 54.09 -26.62 -35.68
N GLY A 100 53.03 -26.88 -34.89
CA GLY A 100 51.74 -27.56 -35.13
C GLY A 100 51.23 -28.27 -33.85
N MET A 101 49.90 -28.38 -33.70
CA MET A 101 49.08 -29.09 -32.69
C MET A 101 49.72 -30.12 -31.72
N GLY A 102 49.21 -30.19 -30.48
CA GLY A 102 49.20 -31.47 -29.75
C GLY A 102 48.99 -31.47 -28.22
N LEU A 103 47.72 -31.52 -27.80
CA LEU A 103 47.13 -32.27 -26.66
C LEU A 103 47.99 -33.14 -25.69
N ALA A 104 47.47 -33.23 -24.45
CA ALA A 104 47.40 -34.42 -23.55
C ALA A 104 48.37 -34.58 -22.35
N LEU A 105 47.79 -34.39 -21.16
CA LEU A 105 47.69 -35.35 -20.02
C LEU A 105 48.93 -36.04 -19.37
N SER A 106 48.99 -35.86 -18.03
CA SER A 106 49.11 -36.89 -16.97
C SER A 106 50.47 -37.42 -16.45
N VAL A 107 50.65 -37.25 -15.13
CA VAL A 107 51.14 -38.20 -14.09
C VAL A 107 52.58 -38.74 -14.11
N ALA A 108 53.38 -38.31 -13.13
CA ALA A 108 54.22 -39.12 -12.21
C ALA A 108 54.79 -38.17 -11.12
N ALA A 109 54.61 -38.33 -9.80
CA ALA A 109 54.98 -39.43 -8.91
C ALA A 109 56.51 -39.57 -8.68
N ALA A 110 57.02 -39.01 -7.57
CA ALA A 110 58.33 -39.34 -6.99
C ALA A 110 58.32 -39.13 -5.46
N ILE A 111 58.82 -40.14 -4.72
CA ILE A 111 58.86 -40.22 -3.25
C ILE A 111 60.34 -40.16 -2.82
N VAL A 112 60.67 -39.42 -1.75
CA VAL A 112 61.87 -39.70 -0.91
C VAL A 112 61.58 -39.44 0.58
N LEU A 113 62.08 -40.33 1.43
CA LEU A 113 61.91 -40.38 2.90
C LEU A 113 62.93 -39.53 3.67
N SER A 114 62.58 -39.11 4.90
CA SER A 114 63.33 -39.40 6.16
C SER A 114 62.57 -38.86 7.37
N LEU A 115 62.10 -39.69 8.32
CA LEU A 115 62.84 -40.37 9.40
C LEU A 115 63.35 -39.46 10.53
N ARG A 116 62.58 -39.35 11.62
CA ARG A 116 62.88 -39.96 12.95
C ARG A 116 61.86 -39.48 13.99
N GLY A 117 61.53 -40.33 14.95
CA GLY A 117 60.70 -39.98 16.10
C GLY A 117 61.37 -40.37 17.41
N HIS A 118 60.86 -39.85 18.52
CA HIS A 118 60.97 -40.43 19.85
C HIS A 118 59.72 -40.09 20.66
N GLY A 119 59.29 -41.04 21.50
CA GLY A 119 58.05 -40.94 22.27
C GLY A 119 58.25 -40.35 23.67
N GLY A 120 57.14 -40.01 24.31
CA GLY A 120 57.09 -39.51 25.69
C GLY A 120 55.66 -39.21 26.13
N GLU A 121 55.04 -40.16 26.81
CA GLU A 121 53.85 -39.97 27.68
C GLU A 121 54.33 -39.94 29.16
N PRO A 122 53.50 -39.57 30.18
CA PRO A 122 52.07 -39.23 30.14
C PRO A 122 51.61 -37.97 30.97
N GLN A 123 50.41 -37.44 30.60
CA GLN A 123 49.38 -36.80 31.47
C GLN A 123 49.67 -35.52 32.34
N PRO A 124 48.62 -34.80 32.85
CA PRO A 124 47.21 -34.68 32.43
C PRO A 124 46.61 -33.23 32.43
N ARG A 125 45.32 -33.12 32.04
CA ARG A 125 44.36 -32.00 32.25
C ARG A 125 44.60 -30.65 31.55
N ALA A 126 43.77 -30.35 30.55
CA ALA A 126 42.67 -29.38 30.67
C ALA A 126 41.78 -29.41 29.40
N SER A 127 40.48 -29.65 29.55
CA SER A 127 39.53 -29.66 28.43
C SER A 127 38.75 -28.35 28.39
N THR A 128 39.04 -27.49 27.42
CA THR A 128 38.23 -26.31 27.09
C THR A 128 37.48 -26.54 25.79
N THR A 129 36.29 -27.13 25.89
CA THR A 129 35.32 -27.15 24.80
C THR A 129 34.68 -25.77 24.66
N SER A 130 34.89 -25.13 23.51
CA SER A 130 34.23 -23.89 23.13
C SER A 130 32.73 -24.10 22.94
N SER A 131 31.94 -23.60 23.89
CA SER A 131 30.47 -23.64 23.81
C SER A 131 29.96 -22.56 22.85
N THR A 132 29.46 -22.97 21.68
CA THR A 132 28.72 -22.10 20.77
C THR A 132 27.32 -21.86 21.34
N ALA A 133 27.11 -20.71 21.96
CA ALA A 133 25.81 -20.36 22.55
C ALA A 133 24.76 -20.12 21.44
N SER A 134 23.96 -21.14 21.14
CA SER A 134 22.75 -20.98 20.33
C SER A 134 21.79 -20.03 21.03
N SER A 135 21.37 -18.97 20.34
CA SER A 135 20.15 -18.25 20.73
C SER A 135 18.94 -19.14 20.41
N PRO A 136 17.98 -19.31 21.32
CA PRO A 136 16.78 -20.11 21.03
C PRO A 136 15.91 -19.41 19.99
N LEU A 137 15.48 -20.19 18.99
CA LEU A 137 14.51 -19.77 17.98
C LEU A 137 13.13 -19.61 18.67
N PRO A 138 12.35 -18.53 18.40
CA PRO A 138 11.03 -18.36 19.01
C PRO A 138 10.10 -19.51 18.58
N THR A 139 9.39 -20.09 19.54
CA THR A 139 8.58 -21.28 19.33
C THR A 139 7.20 -20.89 18.77
N ALA A 140 6.77 -21.55 17.69
CA ALA A 140 5.53 -21.23 16.99
C ALA A 140 4.26 -21.67 17.75
N THR A 141 3.97 -21.05 18.89
CA THR A 141 2.64 -21.00 19.53
C THR A 141 2.44 -19.72 20.34
N GLU A 142 3.00 -18.60 19.87
CA GLU A 142 2.44 -17.30 20.25
C GLU A 142 1.10 -17.16 19.53
N ALA A 143 0.02 -17.00 20.30
CA ALA A 143 -1.22 -16.50 19.72
C ALA A 143 -0.89 -15.20 18.98
N ARG A 144 -1.36 -15.03 17.75
CA ARG A 144 -1.16 -13.78 17.01
C ARG A 144 -1.84 -12.65 17.78
N GLU A 145 -1.07 -12.01 18.64
CA GLU A 145 -1.53 -10.91 19.47
C GLU A 145 -1.82 -9.74 18.52
N HIS A 146 -3.02 -9.17 18.62
CA HIS A 146 -3.42 -8.06 17.76
C HIS A 146 -2.74 -6.81 18.31
N ASP A 147 -1.48 -6.64 17.95
CA ASP A 147 -0.66 -5.54 18.41
C ASP A 147 -1.20 -4.20 17.93
N VAL A 148 -1.04 -3.19 18.78
CA VAL A 148 -1.21 -1.78 18.43
C VAL A 148 0.12 -1.09 18.66
N SER A 149 0.60 -0.33 17.68
CA SER A 149 1.85 0.40 17.78
C SER A 149 1.70 1.82 17.26
N LEU A 150 2.37 2.77 17.91
CA LEU A 150 2.55 4.12 17.41
C LEU A 150 3.48 4.07 16.19
N ALA A 151 2.96 4.42 15.03
CA ALA A 151 3.70 4.41 13.77
C ALA A 151 4.32 5.79 13.46
N LEU A 152 3.62 6.86 13.85
CA LEU A 152 4.00 8.23 13.51
C LEU A 152 3.45 9.26 14.53
N THR A 153 4.21 10.32 14.73
CA THR A 153 3.78 11.57 15.38
C THR A 153 4.14 12.76 14.48
N ASN A 154 3.28 13.78 14.40
CA ASN A 154 3.57 15.02 13.65
C ASN A 154 3.10 16.26 14.41
N GLY A 155 3.74 17.40 14.16
CA GLY A 155 3.31 18.71 14.66
C GLY A 155 3.31 18.91 16.19
N GLY A 156 3.80 17.95 16.99
CA GLY A 156 3.93 18.11 18.44
C GLY A 156 4.02 16.81 19.23
N VAL A 157 3.98 16.94 20.56
CA VAL A 157 4.08 15.81 21.51
C VAL A 157 2.80 14.98 21.53
N VAL A 158 2.98 13.67 21.50
CA VAL A 158 1.96 12.64 21.72
C VAL A 158 2.32 11.90 23.00
N GLU A 159 1.34 11.66 23.86
CA GLU A 159 1.53 10.92 25.11
C GLU A 159 0.86 9.55 25.03
N ILE A 160 1.50 8.55 25.63
CA ILE A 160 0.94 7.22 25.89
C ILE A 160 1.09 6.98 27.40
N ASP A 161 -0.03 6.72 28.08
CA ASP A 161 -0.09 6.46 29.53
C ASP A 161 0.64 7.52 30.39
N GLY A 162 0.52 8.79 29.97
CA GLY A 162 1.10 9.95 30.64
C GLY A 162 2.60 10.18 30.39
N ARG A 163 3.22 9.42 29.47
CA ARG A 163 4.63 9.58 29.05
C ARG A 163 4.70 9.94 27.57
N GLU A 164 5.76 10.61 27.14
CA GLU A 164 5.98 10.89 25.71
C GLU A 164 6.08 9.58 24.91
N GLY A 165 5.17 9.39 23.95
CA GLY A 165 5.14 8.25 23.05
C GLY A 165 6.00 8.50 21.81
N ARG A 166 6.75 7.48 21.39
CA ARG A 166 7.58 7.51 20.18
C ARG A 166 7.13 6.48 19.15
N PRO A 167 7.37 6.69 17.84
CA PRO A 167 7.22 5.64 16.85
C PRO A 167 7.91 4.34 17.30
N GLY A 168 7.23 3.19 17.16
CA GLY A 168 7.63 1.90 17.70
C GLY A 168 7.09 1.57 19.10
N THR A 169 6.49 2.53 19.82
CA THR A 169 5.88 2.26 21.13
C THR A 169 4.64 1.35 20.94
N LYS A 170 4.64 0.17 21.58
CA LYS A 170 3.44 -0.69 21.64
C LYS A 170 2.43 -0.15 22.66
N LEU A 171 1.14 -0.23 22.32
CA LEU A 171 0.01 0.06 23.18
C LEU A 171 -0.71 -1.26 23.48
N THR A 172 -1.02 -1.51 24.75
CA THR A 172 -1.75 -2.71 25.18
C THR A 172 -3.17 -2.37 25.57
N ARG A 173 -4.00 -3.38 25.87
CA ARG A 173 -5.36 -3.16 26.33
C ARG A 173 -5.38 -2.32 27.62
N GLY A 174 -6.04 -1.16 27.56
CA GLY A 174 -6.10 -0.18 28.63
C GLY A 174 -5.24 1.06 28.38
N SER A 175 -4.22 0.99 27.51
CA SER A 175 -3.37 2.14 27.19
C SER A 175 -4.17 3.30 26.61
N VAL A 176 -3.86 4.52 27.08
CA VAL A 176 -4.46 5.78 26.65
C VAL A 176 -3.44 6.58 25.85
N LEU A 177 -3.77 6.93 24.61
CA LEU A 177 -3.01 7.86 23.79
C LEU A 177 -3.68 9.24 23.80
N PHE A 178 -2.88 10.29 24.00
CA PHE A 178 -3.30 11.68 23.91
C PHE A 178 -2.41 12.48 22.94
N ALA A 179 -2.98 12.83 21.79
CA ALA A 179 -2.34 13.60 20.73
C ALA A 179 -2.35 15.11 21.07
N ARG A 180 -1.61 15.52 22.11
CA ARG A 180 -1.75 16.86 22.72
C ARG A 180 -1.32 18.00 21.79
N GLY A 181 -0.14 17.89 21.18
CA GLY A 181 0.49 18.98 20.43
C GLY A 181 0.12 19.00 18.93
N GLY A 182 0.09 17.82 18.32
CA GLY A 182 -0.19 17.57 16.91
C GLY A 182 -0.80 16.18 16.70
N GLY A 183 -0.71 15.62 15.49
CA GLY A 183 -1.35 14.35 15.13
C GLY A 183 -0.51 13.13 15.44
N ALA A 184 -1.16 11.95 15.40
CA ALA A 184 -0.51 10.66 15.56
C ALA A 184 -1.14 9.61 14.62
N CYS A 185 -0.38 8.62 14.18
CA CYS A 185 -0.92 7.44 13.51
C CYS A 185 -0.50 6.16 14.21
N LEU A 186 -1.45 5.24 14.36
CA LEU A 186 -1.29 3.91 14.91
C LEU A 186 -1.44 2.86 13.81
N VAL A 187 -0.65 1.80 13.90
CA VAL A 187 -0.95 0.53 13.22
C VAL A 187 -1.64 -0.38 14.23
N VAL A 188 -2.71 -1.04 13.80
CA VAL A 188 -3.53 -1.97 14.56
C VAL A 188 -3.60 -3.26 13.75
N GLU A 189 -2.91 -4.31 14.17
CA GLU A 189 -2.78 -5.52 13.35
C GLU A 189 -4.00 -6.47 13.47
N PRO A 190 -4.40 -7.19 12.40
CA PRO A 190 -3.89 -7.08 11.04
C PRO A 190 -4.47 -5.91 10.25
N ALA A 191 -3.59 -5.19 9.54
CA ALA A 191 -3.96 -4.35 8.38
C ALA A 191 -5.05 -3.28 8.64
N VAL A 192 -4.97 -2.63 9.80
CA VAL A 192 -5.73 -1.41 10.10
C VAL A 192 -4.76 -0.28 10.44
N ARG A 193 -4.93 0.85 9.77
CA ARG A 193 -4.21 2.11 10.04
C ARG A 193 -5.19 3.09 10.64
N THR A 194 -4.84 3.77 11.73
CA THR A 194 -5.68 4.82 12.30
C THR A 194 -4.89 6.07 12.62
N CYS A 195 -5.26 7.21 12.04
CA CYS A 195 -4.65 8.50 12.29
C CYS A 195 -5.60 9.41 13.08
N VAL A 196 -5.05 10.23 13.98
CA VAL A 196 -5.79 11.12 14.87
C VAL A 196 -5.33 12.56 14.77
N GLU A 197 -6.30 13.48 14.82
CA GLU A 197 -6.04 14.92 14.81
C GLU A 197 -5.51 15.40 16.17
N LYS A 198 -4.85 16.56 16.17
CA LYS A 198 -4.48 17.29 17.38
C LYS A 198 -5.64 17.40 18.36
N GLY A 199 -5.34 17.17 19.63
CA GLY A 199 -6.28 17.21 20.74
C GLY A 199 -7.01 15.89 20.98
N THR A 200 -6.88 14.89 20.11
CA THR A 200 -7.58 13.61 20.23
C THR A 200 -7.06 12.77 21.39
N MET A 201 -7.98 12.15 22.13
CA MET A 201 -7.69 11.21 23.21
C MET A 201 -8.43 9.90 22.94
N LEU A 202 -7.71 8.79 22.93
CA LEU A 202 -8.24 7.45 22.68
C LEU A 202 -7.71 6.45 23.71
N ARG A 203 -8.44 5.35 23.89
CA ARG A 203 -8.06 4.22 24.74
C ARG A 203 -8.16 2.92 23.96
N VAL A 204 -7.15 2.06 24.07
CA VAL A 204 -7.20 0.71 23.51
C VAL A 204 -8.14 -0.13 24.38
N SER A 205 -9.30 -0.56 23.85
CA SER A 205 -10.37 -1.17 24.66
C SER A 205 -10.51 -2.68 24.47
N ASP A 206 -10.27 -3.19 23.25
CA ASP A 206 -10.23 -4.61 22.94
C ASP A 206 -9.21 -4.90 21.81
N LEU A 207 -8.43 -5.96 22.00
CA LEU A 207 -7.43 -6.51 21.05
C LEU A 207 -7.73 -7.98 20.71
N GLY A 208 -8.97 -8.43 20.90
CA GLY A 208 -9.48 -9.67 20.36
C GLY A 208 -9.82 -9.59 18.86
N PRO A 209 -10.52 -10.58 18.29
CA PRO A 209 -10.93 -10.58 16.89
C PRO A 209 -11.73 -9.34 16.44
N HIS A 210 -12.43 -8.68 17.36
CA HIS A 210 -13.30 -7.54 17.08
C HIS A 210 -12.71 -6.16 17.41
N ARG A 211 -11.38 -6.08 17.59
CA ARG A 211 -10.51 -4.89 17.76
C ARG A 211 -11.25 -3.55 17.91
N ARG A 212 -11.23 -3.00 19.13
CA ARG A 212 -11.93 -1.77 19.50
C ARG A 212 -10.98 -0.72 20.06
N LEU A 213 -10.92 0.43 19.39
CA LEU A 213 -10.42 1.67 20.00
C LEU A 213 -11.61 2.46 20.55
N GLU A 214 -11.50 2.99 21.76
CA GLU A 214 -12.46 3.93 22.31
C GLU A 214 -11.97 5.35 22.08
N LEU A 215 -12.73 6.15 21.35
CA LEU A 215 -12.47 7.57 21.14
C LEU A 215 -13.16 8.35 22.27
N LEU A 216 -12.36 8.96 23.14
CA LEU A 216 -12.82 9.72 24.31
C LEU A 216 -13.10 11.18 23.97
N ARG A 217 -12.30 11.77 23.07
CA ARG A 217 -12.57 13.08 22.43
C ARG A 217 -11.76 13.23 21.14
N GLY A 218 -12.18 14.12 20.25
CA GLY A 218 -11.43 14.51 19.05
C GLY A 218 -11.84 13.75 17.80
N ARG A 219 -10.93 13.61 16.83
CA ARG A 219 -11.20 13.03 15.51
C ARG A 219 -10.19 11.93 15.19
N ILE A 220 -10.69 10.77 14.79
CA ILE A 220 -9.92 9.63 14.29
C ILE A 220 -10.40 9.30 12.88
N VAL A 221 -9.47 8.95 12.00
CA VAL A 221 -9.74 8.34 10.70
C VAL A 221 -9.07 6.98 10.67
N ALA A 222 -9.82 5.96 10.27
CA ALA A 222 -9.38 4.58 10.19
C ALA A 222 -9.48 4.10 8.73
N GLU A 223 -8.37 3.56 8.23
CA GLU A 223 -8.25 2.93 6.92
C GLU A 223 -7.98 1.44 7.14
N LEU A 224 -8.87 0.59 6.63
CA LEU A 224 -8.84 -0.85 6.84
C LEU A 224 -8.72 -1.57 5.50
N ASP A 225 -7.72 -2.42 5.35
CA ASP A 225 -7.74 -3.45 4.31
C ASP A 225 -8.83 -4.49 4.63
N PRO A 226 -9.31 -5.29 3.65
CA PRO A 226 -10.29 -6.35 3.90
C PRO A 226 -9.89 -7.28 5.05
N GLN A 227 -10.66 -7.20 6.14
CA GLN A 227 -10.31 -7.83 7.41
C GLN A 227 -10.49 -9.37 7.32
N PRO A 228 -9.65 -10.18 8.01
CA PRO A 228 -9.82 -11.63 8.05
C PRO A 228 -11.22 -12.04 8.52
N SER A 229 -11.72 -13.17 8.00
CA SER A 229 -13.05 -13.69 8.33
C SER A 229 -13.23 -13.88 9.84
N GLY A 230 -14.38 -13.45 10.37
CA GLY A 230 -14.65 -13.45 11.81
C GLY A 230 -13.95 -12.33 12.60
N THR A 231 -13.15 -11.49 11.94
CA THR A 231 -12.57 -10.29 12.57
C THR A 231 -13.23 -9.03 12.06
N SER A 232 -13.19 -7.98 12.87
CA SER A 232 -13.71 -6.65 12.54
C SER A 232 -12.93 -5.60 13.30
N PHE A 233 -12.84 -4.40 12.78
CA PHE A 233 -12.37 -3.25 13.56
C PHE A 233 -13.53 -2.29 13.82
N GLY A 234 -13.45 -1.51 14.90
CA GLY A 234 -14.41 -0.45 15.14
C GLY A 234 -13.98 0.54 16.21
N ILE A 235 -14.65 1.68 16.20
CA ILE A 235 -14.43 2.78 17.13
C ILE A 235 -15.66 2.91 18.02
N THR A 236 -15.44 2.81 19.33
CA THR A 236 -16.46 3.01 20.36
C THR A 236 -16.37 4.45 20.86
N THR A 237 -17.51 5.06 21.18
CA THR A 237 -17.61 6.38 21.80
C THR A 237 -18.62 6.34 22.94
N ARG A 238 -18.80 7.46 23.67
CA ARG A 238 -19.84 7.60 24.70
C ARG A 238 -21.28 7.39 24.19
N GLU A 239 -21.51 7.53 22.88
CA GLU A 239 -22.84 7.55 22.26
C GLU A 239 -23.15 6.30 21.40
N GLY A 240 -22.16 5.44 21.15
CA GLY A 240 -22.33 4.25 20.30
C GLY A 240 -21.02 3.70 19.72
N THR A 241 -21.14 2.80 18.76
CA THR A 241 -20.00 2.12 18.11
C THR A 241 -20.14 2.12 16.60
N SER A 242 -19.05 2.43 15.89
CA SER A 242 -18.96 2.39 14.43
C SER A 242 -18.03 1.26 14.01
N VAL A 243 -18.55 0.29 13.24
CA VAL A 243 -17.90 -1.00 12.93
C VAL A 243 -17.71 -1.17 11.43
N ALA A 244 -16.52 -1.61 11.02
CA ALA A 244 -16.11 -1.71 9.62
C ALA A 244 -15.36 -3.02 9.32
N VAL A 245 -15.44 -3.44 8.05
CA VAL A 245 -14.79 -4.64 7.51
C VAL A 245 -14.24 -4.30 6.11
N GLY A 246 -13.01 -3.80 6.02
CA GLY A 246 -12.39 -3.39 4.75
C GLY A 246 -13.01 -2.12 4.16
N THR A 247 -12.74 -0.97 4.78
CA THR A 247 -13.49 0.29 4.61
C THR A 247 -12.68 1.43 5.22
N ALA A 248 -12.72 2.63 4.63
CA ALA A 248 -12.09 3.83 5.17
C ALA A 248 -13.15 4.76 5.75
N PHE A 249 -13.02 5.15 7.02
CA PHE A 249 -14.04 5.94 7.73
C PHE A 249 -13.47 6.80 8.86
N ALA A 250 -14.19 7.86 9.20
CA ALA A 250 -13.87 8.80 10.26
C ALA A 250 -14.90 8.75 11.38
N VAL A 251 -14.46 8.96 12.62
CA VAL A 251 -15.33 9.18 13.77
C VAL A 251 -14.85 10.40 14.54
N GLU A 252 -15.79 11.24 14.95
CA GLU A 252 -15.53 12.49 15.64
C GLU A 252 -16.41 12.63 16.88
N VAL A 253 -15.76 12.83 18.03
CA VAL A 253 -16.38 13.19 19.31
C VAL A 253 -16.07 14.67 19.53
N PRO A 254 -16.97 15.58 19.10
CA PRO A 254 -16.78 17.01 19.27
C PRO A 254 -16.82 17.42 20.75
N GLY A 255 -16.34 18.64 21.04
CA GLY A 255 -16.42 19.20 22.39
C GLY A 255 -17.85 19.59 22.78
N GLY A 256 -18.20 19.37 24.06
CA GLY A 256 -19.51 19.71 24.61
C GLY A 256 -20.60 18.69 24.29
N ASP A 257 -21.80 19.20 23.98
CA ASP A 257 -23.03 18.42 23.80
C ASP A 257 -23.38 18.18 22.31
N ALA A 258 -22.47 18.53 21.40
CA ALA A 258 -22.63 18.18 19.99
C ALA A 258 -22.57 16.64 19.81
N PRO A 259 -23.40 16.06 18.93
CA PRO A 259 -23.48 14.61 18.78
C PRO A 259 -22.25 14.06 18.06
N VAL A 260 -21.89 12.82 18.38
CA VAL A 260 -20.82 12.09 17.72
C VAL A 260 -21.16 11.87 16.24
N ALA A 261 -20.22 12.20 15.36
CA ALA A 261 -20.35 11.99 13.92
C ALA A 261 -19.54 10.78 13.44
N THR A 262 -20.08 10.03 12.49
CA THR A 262 -19.35 9.03 11.70
C THR A 262 -19.49 9.38 10.23
N ARG A 263 -18.38 9.41 9.48
CA ARG A 263 -18.32 9.69 8.04
C ARG A 263 -17.59 8.54 7.35
N VAL A 264 -18.02 8.14 6.17
CA VAL A 264 -17.41 7.02 5.43
C VAL A 264 -16.81 7.54 4.14
N LEU A 265 -15.51 7.30 3.95
CA LEU A 265 -14.77 7.70 2.76
C LEU A 265 -14.92 6.64 1.67
N HIS A 266 -14.75 5.37 2.03
CA HIS A 266 -14.85 4.23 1.10
C HIS A 266 -15.46 3.02 1.79
N GLY A 267 -16.36 2.30 1.12
CA GLY A 267 -16.97 1.08 1.63
C GLY A 267 -18.22 1.35 2.48
N VAL A 268 -18.38 0.62 3.58
CA VAL A 268 -19.60 0.60 4.41
C VAL A 268 -19.26 0.45 5.90
N VAL A 269 -19.91 1.27 6.72
CA VAL A 269 -19.83 1.19 8.19
C VAL A 269 -21.20 0.88 8.77
N LEU A 270 -21.23 0.00 9.78
CA LEU A 270 -22.39 -0.20 10.65
C LEU A 270 -22.24 0.68 11.88
N VAL A 271 -23.12 1.66 12.04
CA VAL A 271 -23.15 2.57 13.19
C VAL A 271 -24.28 2.13 14.12
N THR A 272 -23.93 1.72 15.34
CA THR A 272 -24.90 1.31 16.37
C THR A 272 -24.90 2.33 17.51
N SER A 273 -26.04 2.97 17.75
CA SER A 273 -26.20 3.91 18.86
C SER A 273 -26.24 3.20 20.22
N GLY A 274 -25.98 3.93 21.30
CA GLY A 274 -26.12 3.43 22.68
C GLY A 274 -27.55 2.98 23.06
N THR A 275 -28.56 3.33 22.24
CA THR A 275 -29.94 2.82 22.40
C THR A 275 -30.19 1.49 21.67
N GLY A 276 -29.21 1.00 20.90
CA GLY A 276 -29.29 -0.25 20.15
C GLY A 276 -29.79 -0.12 18.71
N SER A 277 -30.09 1.09 18.22
CA SER A 277 -30.41 1.28 16.79
C SER A 277 -29.14 1.15 15.94
N THR A 278 -29.18 0.30 14.90
CA THR A 278 -28.08 0.10 13.95
C THR A 278 -28.45 0.65 12.57
N GLN A 279 -27.56 1.45 12.00
CA GLN A 279 -27.69 2.06 10.68
C GLN A 279 -26.49 1.69 9.80
N ARG A 280 -26.73 1.46 8.50
CA ARG A 280 -25.70 1.28 7.48
C ARG A 280 -25.38 2.66 6.87
N VAL A 281 -24.09 3.00 6.79
CA VAL A 281 -23.59 4.25 6.18
C VAL A 281 -22.63 3.89 5.05
N GLY A 282 -22.87 4.38 3.85
CA GLY A 282 -22.08 4.11 2.64
C GLY A 282 -21.03 5.19 2.34
N ALA A 283 -20.19 4.93 1.35
CA ALA A 283 -19.16 5.88 0.90
C ALA A 283 -19.73 7.26 0.56
N HIS A 284 -19.01 8.31 0.97
CA HIS A 284 -19.39 9.72 0.90
C HIS A 284 -20.66 10.09 1.71
N GLU A 285 -21.08 9.24 2.65
CA GLU A 285 -22.15 9.53 3.61
C GLU A 285 -21.63 9.76 5.04
N ALA A 286 -22.44 10.50 5.78
CA ALA A 286 -22.26 10.92 7.17
C ALA A 286 -23.52 10.59 7.98
N THR A 287 -23.34 10.26 9.26
CA THR A 287 -24.44 10.21 10.23
C THR A 287 -23.96 10.75 11.58
N THR A 288 -24.87 11.38 12.32
CA THR A 288 -24.69 11.58 13.76
C THR A 288 -25.25 10.39 14.52
N MET A 289 -24.74 10.10 15.72
CA MET A 289 -25.30 9.06 16.59
C MET A 289 -26.76 9.36 16.91
N GLY A 290 -27.63 8.34 16.76
CA GLY A 290 -29.07 8.48 16.97
C GLY A 290 -29.84 9.23 15.86
N ALA A 291 -29.21 9.57 14.73
CA ALA A 291 -29.95 10.05 13.56
C ALA A 291 -30.84 8.94 12.96
N GLU A 292 -31.86 9.36 12.21
CA GLU A 292 -32.83 8.48 11.54
C GLU A 292 -32.33 7.93 10.20
N ALA A 293 -31.44 8.66 9.51
CA ALA A 293 -30.86 8.27 8.22
C ALA A 293 -29.50 8.94 7.98
N PRO A 294 -28.62 8.34 7.13
CA PRO A 294 -27.41 9.00 6.65
C PRO A 294 -27.72 10.23 5.77
N ARG A 295 -26.71 11.07 5.55
CA ARG A 295 -26.73 12.23 4.65
C ARG A 295 -25.40 12.33 3.90
N PRO A 296 -25.32 12.99 2.72
CA PRO A 296 -24.04 13.23 2.07
C PRO A 296 -23.05 13.98 2.96
N THR A 297 -21.77 13.59 2.91
CA THR A 297 -20.70 14.23 3.69
C THR A 297 -20.42 15.65 3.17
N PRO A 298 -20.27 16.67 4.05
CA PRO A 298 -19.82 17.99 3.64
C PRO A 298 -18.38 17.94 3.08
N ARG A 299 -18.15 18.58 1.93
CA ARG A 299 -16.83 18.55 1.24
C ARG A 299 -15.66 18.97 2.12
N ASP A 300 -15.84 19.95 3.00
CA ASP A 300 -14.78 20.43 3.89
C ASP A 300 -14.42 19.39 4.97
N ASP A 301 -15.41 18.64 5.47
CA ASP A 301 -15.18 17.54 6.41
C ASP A 301 -14.51 16.35 5.72
N GLU A 302 -14.95 16.02 4.50
CA GLU A 302 -14.35 14.97 3.68
C GLU A 302 -12.90 15.29 3.32
N ALA A 303 -12.59 16.52 2.91
CA ALA A 303 -11.24 16.97 2.64
C ALA A 303 -10.34 16.91 3.89
N ARG A 304 -10.88 17.27 5.07
CA ARG A 304 -10.17 17.10 6.35
C ARG A 304 -9.90 15.62 6.67
N ASP A 305 -10.90 14.76 6.53
CA ASP A 305 -10.76 13.33 6.80
C ASP A 305 -9.76 12.67 5.82
N LEU A 306 -9.80 13.01 4.53
CA LEU A 306 -8.82 12.59 3.52
C LEU A 306 -7.40 13.10 3.83
N SER A 307 -7.25 14.34 4.32
CA SER A 307 -5.94 14.88 4.72
C SER A 307 -5.32 14.13 5.90
N LEU A 308 -6.14 13.55 6.78
CA LEU A 308 -5.71 12.73 7.91
C LEU A 308 -5.54 11.25 7.52
N ALA A 309 -6.26 10.78 6.49
CA ALA A 309 -6.11 9.46 5.87
C ALA A 309 -4.91 9.33 4.92
N ALA A 310 -4.19 10.42 4.64
CA ALA A 310 -3.15 10.46 3.61
C ALA A 310 -2.13 9.31 3.80
N PRO A 311 -1.79 8.56 2.72
CA PRO A 311 -1.12 7.27 2.87
C PRO A 311 0.34 7.40 3.29
N PHE A 312 0.61 7.08 4.56
CA PHE A 312 1.96 6.89 5.08
C PHE A 312 2.58 5.58 4.53
N PRO A 313 3.92 5.42 4.58
CA PRO A 313 4.56 4.14 4.24
C PRO A 313 4.00 2.99 5.09
N SER A 314 3.62 1.90 4.42
CA SER A 314 3.05 0.72 5.07
C SER A 314 4.14 -0.07 5.82
N LEU A 315 4.08 -0.03 7.15
CA LEU A 315 5.02 -0.73 8.05
C LEU A 315 4.80 -2.25 8.16
N HIS A 316 3.95 -2.82 7.33
CA HIS A 316 3.49 -4.21 7.44
C HIS A 316 4.53 -5.26 6.98
N GLU A 317 5.71 -4.84 6.54
CA GLU A 317 6.75 -5.75 6.04
C GLU A 317 8.00 -5.73 6.93
N ASN A 318 8.30 -6.92 7.48
CA ASN A 318 9.63 -7.36 7.89
C ASN A 318 10.30 -6.70 9.11
N GLY A 319 9.59 -6.62 10.26
CA GLY A 319 10.15 -6.81 11.61
C GLY A 319 11.18 -5.80 12.16
N HIS A 320 11.72 -4.92 11.33
CA HIS A 320 12.75 -3.95 11.63
C HIS A 320 12.40 -2.66 10.91
N ALA A 321 11.83 -1.71 11.64
CA ALA A 321 11.61 -0.35 11.14
C ALA A 321 12.19 0.61 12.18
N GLU A 322 13.01 1.56 11.73
CA GLU A 322 13.75 2.45 12.61
C GLU A 322 13.06 3.81 12.74
N PRO A 323 13.06 4.44 13.93
CA PRO A 323 12.45 5.73 14.15
C PRO A 323 13.31 6.86 13.57
N VAL A 324 12.84 7.46 12.48
CA VAL A 324 13.42 8.64 11.82
C VAL A 324 12.67 9.90 12.26
N VAL A 325 13.39 11.01 12.46
CA VAL A 325 12.80 12.30 12.85
C VAL A 325 13.15 13.38 11.84
N LEU A 326 12.14 13.82 11.09
CA LEU A 326 12.23 14.92 10.13
C LEU A 326 11.93 16.25 10.83
N VAL A 327 12.92 17.14 10.82
CA VAL A 327 12.79 18.51 11.33
C VAL A 327 13.10 19.52 10.22
N ALA A 328 12.48 20.69 10.31
CA ALA A 328 12.67 21.80 9.38
C ALA A 328 13.15 23.05 10.11
N GLU A 329 13.73 24.00 9.36
CA GLU A 329 14.12 25.33 9.86
C GLU A 329 12.88 26.11 10.34
N GLU A 330 11.74 25.95 9.67
CA GLU A 330 10.44 26.50 10.06
C GLU A 330 9.50 25.38 10.56
N PRO A 331 9.02 25.43 11.82
CA PRO A 331 7.95 24.54 12.29
C PRO A 331 6.70 24.65 11.42
N GLY A 332 6.03 23.52 11.17
CA GLY A 332 4.84 23.46 10.31
C GLY A 332 5.11 23.27 8.81
N ALA A 333 6.37 23.24 8.36
CA ALA A 333 6.70 22.86 6.98
C ALA A 333 6.16 21.45 6.65
N THR A 334 5.67 21.24 5.43
CA THR A 334 5.14 19.94 5.00
C THR A 334 6.29 19.01 4.66
N ALA A 335 6.43 17.91 5.40
CA ALA A 335 7.36 16.83 5.06
C ALA A 335 6.70 15.80 4.13
N THR A 336 7.49 15.19 3.26
CA THR A 336 7.13 14.04 2.44
C THR A 336 8.21 12.95 2.55
N VAL A 337 7.83 11.69 2.43
CA VAL A 337 8.75 10.55 2.26
C VAL A 337 8.31 9.74 1.05
N ASP A 338 9.23 9.47 0.13
CA ASP A 338 9.02 8.79 -1.15
C ASP A 338 7.86 9.42 -1.96
N GLY A 339 7.83 10.76 -1.97
CA GLY A 339 6.79 11.58 -2.60
C GLY A 339 5.45 11.65 -1.84
N ARG A 340 5.27 10.88 -0.76
CA ARG A 340 4.02 10.84 0.03
C ARG A 340 4.07 11.84 1.19
N PRO A 341 3.04 12.67 1.41
CA PRO A 341 3.03 13.62 2.53
C PRO A 341 2.96 12.90 3.88
N VAL A 342 3.85 13.27 4.80
CA VAL A 342 3.89 12.74 6.18
C VAL A 342 3.49 13.77 7.25
N GLY A 343 3.01 14.94 6.81
CA GLY A 343 2.45 15.98 7.66
C GLY A 343 3.45 17.08 8.08
N PRO A 344 3.06 17.95 9.03
CA PRO A 344 3.84 19.11 9.42
C PRO A 344 5.02 18.77 10.33
N THR A 345 6.21 19.29 10.02
CA THR A 345 7.41 19.11 10.85
C THR A 345 7.30 19.84 12.20
N PRO A 346 7.83 19.27 13.30
CA PRO A 346 8.58 18.01 13.36
C PRO A 346 7.69 16.78 13.16
N VAL A 347 8.17 15.81 12.37
CA VAL A 347 7.54 14.50 12.17
C VAL A 347 8.50 13.44 12.67
N ALA A 348 8.04 12.52 13.51
CA ALA A 348 8.76 11.29 13.83
C ALA A 348 7.97 10.11 13.29
N LEU A 349 8.62 9.21 12.56
CA LEU A 349 7.97 8.04 11.95
C LEU A 349 8.90 6.83 11.94
N LEU A 350 8.32 5.64 11.92
CA LEU A 350 9.08 4.45 11.55
C LEU A 350 9.30 4.44 10.03
N LEU A 351 10.50 4.04 9.59
CA LEU A 351 10.80 3.71 8.19
C LEU A 351 11.39 2.29 8.10
N PRO A 352 11.03 1.50 7.07
CA PRO A 352 11.66 0.21 6.83
C PRO A 352 13.14 0.39 6.40
N PRO A 353 13.93 -0.69 6.30
CA PRO A 353 15.32 -0.61 5.90
C PRO A 353 15.43 -0.37 4.38
N GLY A 354 16.38 0.47 3.96
CA GLY A 354 16.60 0.82 2.56
C GLY A 354 16.77 2.32 2.30
N ASP A 355 16.78 2.69 1.02
CA ASP A 355 16.90 4.08 0.56
C ASP A 355 15.52 4.76 0.48
N HIS A 356 15.35 5.85 1.23
CA HIS A 356 14.16 6.70 1.23
C HIS A 356 14.50 8.11 0.74
N THR A 357 13.62 8.71 -0.05
CA THR A 357 13.71 10.11 -0.47
C THR A 357 12.82 10.96 0.41
N VAL A 358 13.40 11.75 1.31
CA VAL A 358 12.68 12.67 2.19
C VAL A 358 12.70 14.07 1.59
N ALA A 359 11.59 14.79 1.65
CA ALA A 359 11.52 16.20 1.25
C ALA A 359 10.82 17.05 2.30
N VAL A 360 11.16 18.33 2.34
CA VAL A 360 10.47 19.33 3.17
C VAL A 360 10.16 20.56 2.34
N LYS A 361 8.91 21.01 2.40
CA LYS A 361 8.42 22.23 1.76
C LYS A 361 7.87 23.19 2.83
N SER A 362 8.54 24.31 3.02
CA SER A 362 8.04 25.41 3.87
C SER A 362 6.90 26.14 3.16
N ALA A 363 6.00 26.76 3.94
CA ALA A 363 4.95 27.62 3.41
C ALA A 363 5.48 29.00 2.93
N SER A 364 6.65 29.43 3.40
CA SER A 364 7.26 30.73 3.11
C SER A 364 8.30 30.70 1.99
N SER A 365 8.82 29.51 1.63
CA SER A 365 10.05 29.42 0.82
C SER A 365 10.11 28.27 -0.19
N GLY A 366 10.35 28.66 -1.45
CA GLY A 366 11.12 27.89 -2.44
C GLY A 366 10.52 26.59 -3.02
N PRO A 367 11.27 25.93 -3.93
CA PRO A 367 11.03 24.53 -4.28
C PRO A 367 11.29 23.62 -3.05
N PRO A 368 10.69 22.40 -3.01
CA PRO A 368 10.93 21.46 -1.93
C PRO A 368 12.42 21.12 -1.80
N ARG A 369 12.90 21.00 -0.56
CA ARG A 369 14.25 20.55 -0.26
C ARG A 369 14.26 19.04 -0.10
N GLU A 370 14.89 18.33 -1.01
CA GLU A 370 14.98 16.87 -1.03
C GLU A 370 16.33 16.36 -0.50
N ALA A 371 16.30 15.20 0.15
CA ALA A 371 17.47 14.45 0.60
C ALA A 371 17.20 12.94 0.49
N ARG A 372 18.25 12.13 0.27
CA ARG A 372 18.17 10.67 0.38
C ARG A 372 18.70 10.22 1.74
N VAL A 373 17.98 9.32 2.39
CA VAL A 373 18.27 8.75 3.70
C VAL A 373 18.31 7.24 3.54
N HIS A 374 19.41 6.62 3.95
CA HIS A 374 19.51 5.16 4.05
C HIS A 374 19.14 4.74 5.48
N VAL A 375 18.34 3.69 5.61
CA VAL A 375 17.96 3.08 6.89
C VAL A 375 18.60 1.70 6.98
N ASP A 376 19.57 1.54 7.89
CA ASP A 376 20.33 0.30 8.04
C ASP A 376 19.51 -0.79 8.78
N PRO A 377 19.42 -2.03 8.26
CA PRO A 377 18.63 -3.12 8.86
C PRO A 377 19.20 -3.70 10.17
N GLU A 378 20.48 -3.45 10.48
CA GLU A 378 21.17 -4.03 11.66
C GLU A 378 21.52 -2.99 12.74
N ALA A 379 21.09 -1.73 12.58
CA ALA A 379 21.42 -0.65 13.50
C ALA A 379 20.67 -0.77 14.84
N ARG A 380 21.13 -1.65 15.74
CA ARG A 380 20.67 -1.68 17.15
C ARG A 380 20.80 -0.29 17.78
N ALA A 381 19.66 0.39 17.91
CA ALA A 381 19.57 1.82 18.13
C ALA A 381 20.44 2.34 19.30
N THR A 382 21.50 3.08 18.97
CA THR A 382 22.28 3.91 19.92
C THR A 382 22.66 5.30 19.37
N ALA A 383 21.93 5.81 18.37
CA ALA A 383 21.88 7.23 18.06
C ALA A 383 20.55 7.58 17.37
N PRO A 384 19.84 8.65 17.75
CA PRO A 384 18.85 9.23 16.85
C PRO A 384 19.60 9.80 15.63
N LEU A 385 19.26 9.33 14.43
CA LEU A 385 19.75 9.91 13.19
C LEU A 385 19.27 11.37 13.09
N ARG A 386 20.14 12.31 13.49
CA ARG A 386 19.92 13.75 13.38
C ARG A 386 20.14 14.20 11.93
N THR A 387 19.13 13.95 11.11
CA THR A 387 19.04 14.43 9.73
C THR A 387 17.67 15.11 9.64
N ILE A 388 17.54 16.44 9.60
CA ILE A 388 18.40 17.45 8.95
C ILE A 388 18.69 18.62 9.91
N ALA A 389 19.92 19.12 9.95
CA ALA A 389 20.27 20.44 10.51
C ALA A 389 21.43 21.03 9.69
N PRO A 390 21.54 22.37 9.57
CA PRO A 390 21.95 22.99 8.32
C PRO A 390 23.47 23.14 8.14
N LEU A 391 23.89 23.37 6.90
CA LEU A 391 25.26 23.74 6.57
C LEU A 391 25.50 25.25 6.76
N ALA A 392 25.26 25.74 7.99
CA ALA A 392 25.84 26.96 8.56
C ALA A 392 25.63 26.97 10.09
N ALA A 393 26.69 27.22 10.86
CA ALA A 393 26.70 27.05 12.32
C ALA A 393 26.50 28.35 13.12
N VAL A 394 25.68 28.31 14.18
CA VAL A 394 25.81 29.17 15.38
C VAL A 394 25.50 28.32 16.65
N ARG A 395 26.12 28.68 17.77
CA ARG A 395 26.22 27.89 19.02
C ARG A 395 25.56 28.60 20.21
N ALA A 396 24.67 27.93 20.94
CA ALA A 396 24.33 28.14 22.37
C ALA A 396 23.53 26.91 22.86
N ALA A 397 24.10 26.04 23.70
CA ALA A 397 24.06 26.07 25.18
C ALA A 397 22.79 25.40 25.76
N PRO A 398 22.90 24.22 26.43
CA PRO A 398 21.76 23.55 27.04
C PRO A 398 21.51 24.06 28.47
N GLU A 399 20.26 24.40 28.79
CA GLU A 399 19.81 24.60 30.17
C GLU A 399 19.32 23.28 30.75
N VAL A 400 19.85 22.91 31.91
CA VAL A 400 19.59 21.64 32.60
C VAL A 400 18.42 21.81 33.56
N VAL A 401 17.39 20.97 33.44
CA VAL A 401 16.35 20.81 34.47
C VAL A 401 16.39 19.34 34.94
N PRO A 402 16.51 19.06 36.25
CA PRO A 402 16.86 17.72 36.75
C PRO A 402 15.68 16.76 36.85
N GLU A 403 15.99 15.46 36.76
CA GLU A 403 15.05 14.36 37.00
C GLU A 403 14.57 14.30 38.47
N PRO A 404 13.29 13.96 38.74
CA PRO A 404 12.84 13.63 40.08
C PRO A 404 13.24 12.21 40.49
N THR A 405 13.96 12.09 41.61
CA THR A 405 14.45 10.83 42.19
C THR A 405 13.33 9.80 42.44
N SER A 406 13.49 8.59 41.88
CA SER A 406 12.58 7.46 42.09
C SER A 406 12.61 6.95 43.55
N ALA A 407 11.45 6.94 44.21
CA ALA A 407 11.26 6.25 45.49
C ALA A 407 10.91 4.76 45.29
N LYS A 408 11.34 3.92 46.23
CA LYS A 408 11.32 2.44 46.16
C LYS A 408 10.05 1.87 46.79
N VAL A 409 9.37 0.94 46.10
CA VAL A 409 8.33 0.06 46.67
C VAL A 409 8.61 -1.39 46.24
N ALA A 410 8.28 -2.37 47.09
CA ALA A 410 8.76 -3.74 46.99
C ALA A 410 7.70 -4.79 46.58
N SER A 411 8.14 -5.72 45.72
CA SER A 411 7.80 -7.15 45.61
C SER A 411 6.43 -7.69 46.07
N ILE A 412 5.74 -8.40 45.15
CA ILE A 412 5.01 -9.64 45.45
C ILE A 412 5.30 -10.66 44.31
N VAL A 413 5.53 -11.93 44.67
CA VAL A 413 5.78 -13.07 43.77
C VAL A 413 4.70 -14.13 43.97
N PRO A 414 4.19 -14.79 42.91
CA PRO A 414 3.60 -16.13 42.98
C PRO A 414 4.50 -17.21 42.35
N ALA A 415 4.43 -18.43 42.89
CA ALA A 415 5.28 -19.58 42.50
C ALA A 415 4.66 -20.48 41.42
N PRO A 416 5.44 -21.34 40.73
CA PRO A 416 4.97 -22.15 39.59
C PRO A 416 4.70 -23.64 39.93
N ALA A 417 3.79 -24.27 39.19
CA ALA A 417 3.63 -25.73 39.02
C ALA A 417 2.61 -26.03 37.90
N PRO A 418 2.56 -27.26 37.34
CA PRO A 418 3.66 -28.13 36.93
C PRO A 418 3.53 -28.62 35.46
N SER A 419 4.59 -29.23 34.93
CA SER A 419 4.63 -29.76 33.55
C SER A 419 3.69 -30.94 33.31
N ALA A 420 3.04 -30.98 32.15
CA ALA A 420 2.39 -32.17 31.61
C ALA A 420 3.14 -32.67 30.37
N THR A 421 3.73 -33.87 30.47
CA THR A 421 4.30 -34.60 29.34
C THR A 421 3.20 -35.01 28.36
N SER A 422 3.39 -34.77 27.06
CA SER A 422 2.55 -35.35 26.01
C SER A 422 3.43 -35.97 24.91
N ALA A 423 3.04 -37.16 24.45
CA ALA A 423 3.88 -38.03 23.64
C ALA A 423 3.71 -37.79 22.13
N SER A 424 4.80 -37.94 21.37
CA SER A 424 4.77 -37.82 19.91
C SER A 424 3.92 -38.91 19.24
N ALA A 425 3.07 -38.47 18.30
CA ALA A 425 2.52 -39.30 17.22
C ALA A 425 3.12 -38.81 15.88
N PRO A 426 3.20 -39.64 14.83
CA PRO A 426 4.12 -39.41 13.71
C PRO A 426 3.63 -38.35 12.70
N GLU A 427 4.58 -37.58 12.16
CA GLU A 427 4.37 -36.64 11.06
C GLU A 427 4.01 -37.35 9.75
N PRO A 428 2.97 -36.89 9.02
CA PRO A 428 2.82 -37.20 7.60
C PRO A 428 3.80 -36.36 6.78
N THR A 429 4.48 -36.99 5.81
CA THR A 429 5.45 -36.33 4.93
C THR A 429 4.85 -35.15 4.17
N SER A 430 5.37 -33.94 4.44
CA SER A 430 5.01 -32.71 3.74
C SER A 430 5.31 -32.77 2.24
N PRO A 431 4.40 -32.32 1.36
CA PRO A 431 4.71 -32.14 -0.06
C PRO A 431 5.68 -30.95 -0.23
N GLU A 432 6.68 -31.10 -1.11
CA GLU A 432 7.61 -30.01 -1.42
C GLU A 432 6.90 -28.78 -2.03
N GLY A 433 7.27 -27.60 -1.55
CA GLY A 433 6.81 -26.30 -2.04
C GLY A 433 5.91 -25.54 -1.06
N PRO A 434 5.64 -24.24 -1.34
CA PRO A 434 4.94 -23.34 -0.42
C PRO A 434 3.51 -23.82 -0.12
N ALA A 435 3.03 -23.52 1.10
CA ALA A 435 1.72 -23.94 1.59
C ALA A 435 0.57 -23.06 1.05
N ALA A 436 -0.68 -23.52 1.19
CA ALA A 436 -1.86 -22.78 0.70
C ALA A 436 -1.97 -21.33 1.26
N PRO A 437 -1.74 -21.06 2.56
CA PRO A 437 -1.74 -19.68 3.09
C PRO A 437 -0.62 -18.81 2.53
N GLU A 438 0.52 -19.40 2.21
CA GLU A 438 1.70 -18.72 1.68
C GLU A 438 1.50 -18.30 0.22
N LEU A 439 0.92 -19.17 -0.61
CA LEU A 439 0.50 -18.81 -1.96
C LEU A 439 -0.59 -17.72 -1.96
N LEU A 440 -1.54 -17.77 -1.04
CA LEU A 440 -2.56 -16.71 -0.90
C LEU A 440 -1.95 -15.37 -0.47
N ALA A 441 -1.00 -15.38 0.48
CA ALA A 441 -0.27 -14.18 0.89
C ALA A 441 0.50 -13.57 -0.29
N ARG A 442 1.27 -14.39 -1.01
CA ARG A 442 2.05 -13.97 -2.18
C ARG A 442 1.18 -13.43 -3.33
N ALA A 443 -0.02 -13.99 -3.54
CA ALA A 443 -0.96 -13.46 -4.53
C ALA A 443 -1.51 -12.07 -4.15
N ARG A 444 -1.67 -11.80 -2.85
CA ARG A 444 -2.09 -10.48 -2.31
C ARG A 444 -0.97 -9.45 -2.38
N GLU A 445 0.25 -9.85 -2.01
CA GLU A 445 1.48 -9.05 -2.14
C GLU A 445 1.67 -8.55 -3.59
N ARG A 446 1.60 -9.46 -4.56
CA ARG A 446 1.68 -9.11 -5.99
C ARG A 446 0.57 -8.13 -6.42
N ARG A 447 -0.67 -8.32 -5.95
CA ARG A 447 -1.77 -7.37 -6.20
C ARG A 447 -1.48 -5.98 -5.62
N ALA A 448 -0.94 -5.89 -4.41
CA ALA A 448 -0.59 -4.62 -3.77
C ALA A 448 0.51 -3.88 -4.55
N HIS A 449 1.45 -4.62 -5.14
CA HIS A 449 2.49 -4.10 -6.02
C HIS A 449 2.02 -3.82 -7.48
N GLY A 450 0.75 -4.03 -7.81
CA GLY A 450 0.21 -3.83 -9.16
C GLY A 450 0.55 -4.96 -10.16
N ASP A 451 1.23 -6.03 -9.74
CA ASP A 451 1.51 -7.22 -10.56
C ASP A 451 0.25 -8.10 -10.70
N ALA A 452 -0.70 -7.63 -11.51
CA ALA A 452 -1.95 -8.33 -11.79
C ALA A 452 -1.71 -9.69 -12.45
N ALA A 453 -0.76 -9.79 -13.38
CA ALA A 453 -0.48 -11.02 -14.12
C ALA A 453 0.14 -12.11 -13.22
N GLY A 454 1.14 -11.75 -12.41
CA GLY A 454 1.76 -12.69 -11.47
C GLY A 454 0.83 -13.04 -10.29
N ALA A 455 -0.02 -12.12 -9.84
CA ALA A 455 -1.05 -12.43 -8.85
C ALA A 455 -2.05 -13.45 -9.39
N ALA A 456 -2.56 -13.26 -10.61
CA ALA A 456 -3.43 -14.23 -11.30
C ALA A 456 -2.78 -15.62 -11.41
N ALA A 457 -1.51 -15.68 -11.85
CA ALA A 457 -0.76 -16.93 -11.92
C ALA A 457 -0.60 -17.61 -10.55
N THR A 458 -0.40 -16.82 -9.48
CA THR A 458 -0.27 -17.34 -8.10
C THR A 458 -1.63 -17.88 -7.57
N TYR A 459 -2.75 -17.21 -7.88
CA TYR A 459 -4.09 -17.71 -7.57
C TYR A 459 -4.41 -19.01 -8.32
N GLN A 460 -4.03 -19.11 -9.60
CA GLN A 460 -4.15 -20.35 -10.39
C GLN A 460 -3.28 -21.49 -9.80
N GLU A 461 -2.07 -21.19 -9.32
CA GLU A 461 -1.24 -22.19 -8.64
C GLU A 461 -1.91 -22.70 -7.36
N LEU A 462 -2.42 -21.80 -6.52
CA LEU A 462 -3.15 -22.10 -5.30
C LEU A 462 -4.36 -23.00 -5.58
N ALA A 463 -5.21 -22.62 -6.54
CA ALA A 463 -6.39 -23.40 -6.93
C ALA A 463 -6.02 -24.79 -7.47
N ARG A 464 -4.89 -24.91 -8.19
CA ARG A 464 -4.41 -26.19 -8.74
C ARG A 464 -3.79 -27.11 -7.69
N ARG A 465 -2.98 -26.57 -6.76
CA ARG A 465 -2.28 -27.37 -5.74
C ARG A 465 -3.17 -27.69 -4.54
N PHE A 466 -4.13 -26.83 -4.22
CA PHE A 466 -4.96 -26.92 -3.02
C PHE A 466 -6.47 -26.71 -3.29
N PRO A 467 -7.09 -27.40 -4.28
CA PRO A 467 -8.45 -27.10 -4.79
C PRO A 467 -9.60 -27.18 -3.77
N GLY A 468 -9.37 -27.85 -2.64
CA GLY A 468 -10.32 -27.98 -1.53
C GLY A 468 -10.01 -27.11 -0.30
N SER A 469 -8.95 -26.29 -0.32
CA SER A 469 -8.55 -25.50 0.85
C SER A 469 -9.40 -24.23 1.00
N PRO A 470 -9.56 -23.71 2.23
CA PRO A 470 -10.29 -22.46 2.46
C PRO A 470 -9.59 -21.26 1.79
N GLU A 471 -8.27 -21.29 1.64
CA GLU A 471 -7.49 -20.26 0.95
C GLU A 471 -7.79 -20.24 -0.55
N ALA A 472 -7.81 -21.40 -1.21
CA ALA A 472 -8.16 -21.51 -2.62
C ALA A 472 -9.60 -21.07 -2.88
N HIS A 473 -10.53 -21.35 -1.95
CA HIS A 473 -11.90 -20.84 -2.05
C HIS A 473 -11.99 -19.32 -1.83
N ALA A 474 -11.29 -18.78 -0.83
CA ALA A 474 -11.26 -17.34 -0.54
C ALA A 474 -10.56 -16.52 -1.65
N ALA A 475 -9.73 -17.17 -2.48
CA ALA A 475 -9.07 -16.56 -3.64
C ALA A 475 -9.99 -16.31 -4.83
N GLU A 476 -11.09 -17.08 -5.01
CA GLU A 476 -11.87 -17.07 -6.26
C GLU A 476 -12.48 -15.70 -6.61
N VAL A 477 -13.02 -14.96 -5.64
CA VAL A 477 -13.59 -13.62 -5.88
C VAL A 477 -12.50 -12.56 -6.14
N PRO A 478 -11.43 -12.46 -5.32
CA PRO A 478 -10.25 -11.65 -5.63
C PRO A 478 -9.60 -11.95 -6.98
N TYR A 479 -9.61 -13.20 -7.40
CA TYR A 479 -9.08 -13.66 -8.69
C TYR A 479 -10.02 -13.27 -9.84
N GLY A 480 -11.34 -13.47 -9.68
CA GLY A 480 -12.33 -13.10 -10.67
C GLY A 480 -12.39 -11.59 -10.95
N GLU A 481 -12.31 -10.76 -9.92
CA GLU A 481 -12.22 -9.30 -10.07
C GLU A 481 -10.94 -8.86 -10.79
N LEU A 482 -9.81 -9.53 -10.53
CA LEU A 482 -8.53 -9.24 -11.17
C LEU A 482 -8.54 -9.62 -12.65
N GLU A 483 -9.05 -10.81 -12.97
CA GLU A 483 -9.22 -11.28 -14.35
C GLU A 483 -10.21 -10.40 -15.14
N LEU A 484 -11.29 -9.92 -14.51
CA LEU A 484 -12.28 -9.07 -15.18
C LEU A 484 -11.79 -7.64 -15.40
N GLY A 485 -11.18 -7.03 -14.37
CA GLY A 485 -10.81 -5.62 -14.38
C GLY A 485 -9.43 -5.35 -14.96
N ALA A 486 -8.38 -5.95 -14.39
CA ALA A 486 -7.00 -5.61 -14.73
C ALA A 486 -6.47 -6.38 -15.96
N LEU A 487 -7.03 -7.56 -16.25
CA LEU A 487 -6.55 -8.45 -17.33
C LEU A 487 -7.55 -8.60 -18.48
N GLY A 488 -8.79 -8.15 -18.34
CA GLY A 488 -9.83 -8.23 -19.38
C GLY A 488 -10.31 -9.65 -19.74
N HIS A 489 -9.87 -10.69 -19.02
CA HIS A 489 -10.22 -12.08 -19.27
C HIS A 489 -11.59 -12.45 -18.66
N ALA A 490 -12.66 -11.83 -19.15
CA ALA A 490 -14.02 -12.02 -18.64
C ALA A 490 -14.48 -13.50 -18.56
N GLY A 491 -13.95 -14.38 -19.41
CA GLY A 491 -14.20 -15.83 -19.35
C GLY A 491 -13.58 -16.52 -18.12
N GLN A 492 -12.36 -16.15 -17.75
CA GLN A 492 -11.70 -16.66 -16.54
C GLN A 492 -12.38 -16.12 -15.28
N ALA A 493 -12.75 -14.84 -15.31
CA ALA A 493 -13.51 -14.19 -14.24
C ALA A 493 -14.85 -14.88 -13.98
N LEU A 494 -15.65 -15.12 -15.03
CA LEU A 494 -16.92 -15.84 -14.92
C LEU A 494 -16.74 -17.22 -14.27
N ALA A 495 -15.75 -17.99 -14.71
CA ALA A 495 -15.46 -19.31 -14.15
C ALA A 495 -15.06 -19.26 -12.67
N ALA A 496 -14.35 -18.21 -12.22
CA ALA A 496 -13.99 -18.01 -10.83
C ALA A 496 -15.21 -17.65 -9.95
N PHE A 497 -16.04 -16.71 -10.40
CA PHE A 497 -17.28 -16.36 -9.70
C PHE A 497 -18.25 -17.55 -9.63
N ASP A 498 -18.42 -18.32 -10.72
CA ASP A 498 -19.26 -19.53 -10.73
C ASP A 498 -18.73 -20.58 -9.74
N ARG A 499 -17.40 -20.83 -9.68
CA ARG A 499 -16.80 -21.75 -8.68
C ARG A 499 -17.04 -21.30 -7.24
N TYR A 500 -16.96 -19.99 -6.97
CA TYR A 500 -17.27 -19.46 -5.64
C TYR A 500 -18.74 -19.67 -5.27
N LEU A 501 -19.66 -19.35 -6.19
CA LEU A 501 -21.11 -19.44 -5.97
C LEU A 501 -21.61 -20.87 -5.80
N VAL A 502 -20.99 -21.86 -6.46
CA VAL A 502 -21.31 -23.28 -6.26
C VAL A 502 -21.00 -23.75 -4.84
N ARG A 503 -19.92 -23.25 -4.23
CA ARG A 503 -19.54 -23.59 -2.85
C ARG A 503 -20.24 -22.71 -1.80
N GLY A 504 -20.61 -21.49 -2.19
CA GLY A 504 -21.18 -20.46 -1.31
C GLY A 504 -20.15 -19.88 -0.35
N GLY A 505 -20.42 -18.69 0.18
CA GLY A 505 -19.52 -18.03 1.14
C GLY A 505 -19.93 -16.59 1.43
N PRO A 506 -19.19 -15.87 2.31
CA PRO A 506 -19.53 -14.50 2.71
C PRO A 506 -19.51 -13.47 1.56
N LEU A 507 -18.82 -13.75 0.45
CA LEU A 507 -18.75 -12.87 -0.73
C LEU A 507 -19.73 -13.29 -1.84
N ALA A 508 -20.83 -13.97 -1.50
CA ALA A 508 -21.76 -14.50 -2.50
C ALA A 508 -22.56 -13.40 -3.22
N GLU A 509 -22.76 -12.25 -2.59
CA GLU A 509 -23.37 -11.07 -3.22
C GLU A 509 -22.40 -10.49 -4.26
N GLU A 510 -21.16 -10.20 -3.87
CA GLU A 510 -20.10 -9.67 -4.71
C GLU A 510 -19.78 -10.61 -5.87
N ALA A 511 -19.69 -11.93 -5.62
CA ALA A 511 -19.49 -12.93 -6.67
C ALA A 511 -20.67 -12.99 -7.65
N SER A 512 -21.91 -12.83 -7.17
CA SER A 512 -23.10 -12.77 -8.04
C SER A 512 -23.11 -11.50 -8.91
N PHE A 513 -22.63 -10.38 -8.37
CA PHE A 513 -22.46 -9.13 -9.12
C PHE A 513 -21.31 -9.20 -10.14
N GLY A 514 -20.17 -9.75 -9.74
CA GLY A 514 -19.02 -10.03 -10.61
C GLY A 514 -19.39 -10.96 -11.77
N ARG A 515 -20.17 -12.01 -11.50
CA ARG A 515 -20.76 -12.90 -12.51
C ARG A 515 -21.61 -12.13 -13.54
N ILE A 516 -22.46 -11.20 -13.10
CA ILE A 516 -23.27 -10.36 -14.01
C ILE A 516 -22.36 -9.50 -14.89
N ARG A 517 -21.33 -8.86 -14.31
CA ARG A 517 -20.36 -8.03 -15.06
C ARG A 517 -19.59 -8.87 -16.08
N ALA A 518 -19.12 -10.06 -15.69
CA ALA A 518 -18.42 -10.98 -16.58
C ALA A 518 -19.30 -11.49 -17.74
N LEU A 519 -20.57 -11.85 -17.47
CA LEU A 519 -21.53 -12.23 -18.51
C LEU A 519 -21.82 -11.08 -19.49
N ARG A 520 -21.91 -9.84 -19.00
CA ARG A 520 -22.05 -8.64 -19.86
C ARG A 520 -20.81 -8.43 -20.74
N ALA A 521 -19.60 -8.51 -20.16
CA ALA A 521 -18.34 -8.37 -20.89
C ALA A 521 -18.13 -9.46 -21.95
N LEU A 522 -18.72 -10.66 -21.76
CA LEU A 522 -18.73 -11.74 -22.74
C LEU A 522 -19.84 -11.61 -23.80
N GLY A 523 -20.65 -10.55 -23.80
CA GLY A 523 -21.81 -10.39 -24.70
C GLY A 523 -22.97 -11.38 -24.43
N ARG A 524 -22.93 -12.11 -23.31
CA ARG A 524 -23.94 -13.11 -22.93
C ARG A 524 -25.15 -12.43 -22.27
N HIS A 525 -25.82 -11.57 -23.02
CA HIS A 525 -26.85 -10.66 -22.50
C HIS A 525 -28.05 -11.39 -21.87
N ASP A 526 -28.45 -12.54 -22.40
CA ASP A 526 -29.59 -13.31 -21.88
C ASP A 526 -29.26 -13.94 -20.51
N ASP A 527 -28.09 -14.58 -20.41
CA ASP A 527 -27.56 -15.09 -19.15
C ASP A 527 -27.35 -13.95 -18.13
N ALA A 528 -26.88 -12.79 -18.57
CA ALA A 528 -26.73 -11.61 -17.72
C ALA A 528 -28.08 -11.11 -17.20
N ARG A 529 -29.15 -11.11 -18.01
CA ARG A 529 -30.52 -10.75 -17.58
C ARG A 529 -31.08 -11.78 -16.59
N ALA A 530 -30.85 -13.07 -16.81
CA ALA A 530 -31.23 -14.11 -15.87
C ALA A 530 -30.47 -13.97 -14.54
N ALA A 531 -29.16 -13.72 -14.58
CA ALA A 531 -28.32 -13.48 -13.40
C ALA A 531 -28.74 -12.21 -12.64
N VAL A 532 -29.08 -11.12 -13.32
CA VAL A 532 -29.66 -9.90 -12.72
C VAL A 532 -30.98 -10.21 -12.01
N SER A 533 -31.85 -10.98 -12.64
CA SER A 533 -33.16 -11.33 -12.06
C SER A 533 -32.99 -12.18 -10.79
N ALA A 534 -32.07 -13.15 -10.81
CA ALA A 534 -31.71 -13.95 -9.65
C ALA A 534 -31.06 -13.10 -8.54
N PHE A 535 -30.14 -12.18 -8.89
CA PHE A 535 -29.52 -11.26 -7.93
C PHE A 535 -30.56 -10.39 -7.22
N LEU A 536 -31.47 -9.77 -7.96
CA LEU A 536 -32.50 -8.88 -7.40
C LEU A 536 -33.54 -9.64 -6.55
N ALA A 537 -33.74 -10.94 -6.80
CA ALA A 537 -34.59 -11.80 -5.97
C ALA A 537 -33.89 -12.26 -4.68
N THR A 538 -32.58 -12.53 -4.73
CA THR A 538 -31.80 -13.02 -3.58
C THR A 538 -31.32 -11.88 -2.67
N TYR A 539 -30.98 -10.73 -3.25
CA TYR A 539 -30.40 -9.56 -2.56
C TYR A 539 -31.22 -8.28 -2.86
N PRO A 540 -32.52 -8.23 -2.47
CA PRO A 540 -33.43 -7.14 -2.85
C PRO A 540 -32.98 -5.77 -2.32
N ASP A 541 -32.34 -5.74 -1.14
CA ASP A 541 -31.87 -4.55 -0.42
C ASP A 541 -30.37 -4.27 -0.62
N SER A 542 -29.71 -4.97 -1.56
CA SER A 542 -28.30 -4.73 -1.89
C SER A 542 -28.07 -3.31 -2.39
N ALA A 543 -26.97 -2.69 -1.96
CA ALA A 543 -26.50 -1.41 -2.49
C ALA A 543 -26.17 -1.46 -4.00
N LEU A 544 -25.95 -2.67 -4.54
CA LEU A 544 -25.69 -2.90 -5.96
C LEU A 544 -26.98 -3.06 -6.77
N ALA A 545 -28.11 -3.41 -6.13
CA ALA A 545 -29.40 -3.62 -6.79
C ALA A 545 -29.90 -2.43 -7.63
N PRO A 546 -29.78 -1.15 -7.21
CA PRO A 546 -30.18 -0.01 -8.04
C PRO A 546 -29.48 0.05 -9.40
N SER A 547 -28.20 -0.36 -9.47
CA SER A 547 -27.43 -0.38 -10.74
C SER A 547 -27.87 -1.48 -11.71
N LEU A 548 -28.65 -2.46 -11.24
CA LEU A 548 -29.12 -3.60 -12.00
C LEU A 548 -30.59 -3.51 -12.40
N ARG A 549 -31.39 -2.70 -11.69
CA ARG A 549 -32.80 -2.46 -12.04
C ARG A 549 -32.87 -1.66 -13.35
N PRO A 550 -33.72 -2.04 -14.32
CA PRO A 550 -33.95 -1.20 -15.49
C PRO A 550 -34.47 0.17 -15.04
N LYS A 551 -33.90 1.26 -15.56
CA LYS A 551 -34.43 2.61 -15.32
C LYS A 551 -35.90 2.61 -15.74
N ALA A 552 -36.80 2.95 -14.80
CA ALA A 552 -38.21 3.03 -15.08
C ALA A 552 -38.43 4.07 -16.18
N SER A 553 -38.79 3.62 -17.38
CA SER A 553 -39.22 4.51 -18.46
C SER A 553 -40.46 5.24 -17.97
N ALA A 554 -40.35 6.55 -17.77
CA ALA A 554 -41.50 7.41 -17.57
C ALA A 554 -42.47 7.13 -18.72
N THR A 555 -43.63 6.58 -18.37
CA THR A 555 -44.72 6.35 -19.33
C THR A 555 -45.26 7.75 -19.70
N PRO A 556 -45.44 8.05 -21.00
CA PRO A 556 -45.67 9.41 -21.48
C PRO A 556 -46.99 10.03 -20.99
#